data_AF-A0A2E8UAF0-F1
#
_entry.id   AF-A0A2E8UAF0-F1
#
_cell.length_a   1.000
_cell.length_b   1.000
_cell.length_c   1.000
_cell.angle_alpha   90.00
_cell.angle_beta   90.00
_cell.angle_gamma   90.00
#
_symmetry.space_group_name_H-M   'P 1'
#
loop_
_entity.id
_entity.type
_entity.pdbx_description
1 polymer ?
#
loop_
_entity_poly.entity_id
_entity_poly.type
_entity_poly.pdbx_seq_one_letter_code
_entity_poly.pdbx_strand_id
1 'polypeptide(L)'
;MVKLDKRFLRILVPLGILGLGIVIFIILKVTGPAVEAEPSAEKIWPISAMRVSKEDFQPKIIEYGSIVAGNQADLRSLVSGRIVNVGERLFEGAIINEGDLIVGIDRHD
;
A
#
# COMPACT_ATOMS: atom_id res chain seq x y z
N MET A 1 25.63 92.42 16.36
CA MET A 1 26.78 92.18 17.27
C MET A 1 26.22 91.63 18.59
N VAL A 2 26.00 90.32 18.67
CA VAL A 2 25.33 89.68 19.82
C VAL A 2 26.36 89.51 20.93
N LYS A 3 26.22 90.25 22.04
CA LYS A 3 27.06 90.07 23.23
C LYS A 3 26.74 88.71 23.85
N LEU A 4 27.65 87.77 23.67
CA LEU A 4 27.52 86.38 24.11
C LEU A 4 27.91 86.29 25.58
N ASP A 5 26.91 86.43 26.46
CA ASP A 5 27.11 86.31 27.90
C ASP A 5 27.45 84.85 28.27
N LYS A 6 28.42 84.63 29.17
CA LYS A 6 28.95 83.29 29.50
C LYS A 6 27.86 82.31 29.97
N ARG A 7 26.76 82.83 30.52
CA ARG A 7 25.57 82.03 30.90
C ARG A 7 24.78 81.53 29.69
N PHE A 8 24.67 82.34 28.65
CA PHE A 8 23.97 81.96 27.42
C PHE A 8 24.76 80.88 26.67
N LEU A 9 26.09 81.01 26.63
CA LEU A 9 26.97 79.99 26.03
C LEU A 9 26.92 78.66 26.78
N ARG A 10 26.77 78.67 28.12
CA ARG A 10 26.59 77.46 28.94
C ARG A 10 25.29 76.71 28.64
N ILE A 11 24.28 77.36 28.07
CA ILE A 11 22.99 76.74 27.70
C ILE A 11 22.98 76.38 26.21
N LEU A 12 23.49 77.26 25.35
CA LEU A 12 23.48 77.08 23.91
C LEU A 12 24.37 75.93 23.45
N VAL A 13 25.54 75.75 24.06
CA VAL A 13 26.48 74.67 23.72
C VAL A 13 25.88 73.28 23.97
N PRO A 14 25.36 72.94 25.16
CA PRO A 14 24.75 71.64 25.38
C PRO A 14 23.48 71.44 24.55
N LEU A 15 22.66 72.47 24.30
CA LEU A 15 21.53 72.36 23.37
C LEU A 15 21.99 72.05 21.94
N GLY A 16 23.07 72.67 21.48
CA GLY A 16 23.64 72.42 20.16
C GLY A 16 24.15 70.99 20.01
N ILE A 17 24.84 70.46 21.03
CA ILE A 17 25.32 69.07 21.06
C ILE A 17 24.14 68.09 21.05
N LEU A 18 23.10 68.38 21.83
CA LEU A 18 21.88 67.58 21.87
C LEU A 18 21.18 67.57 20.51
N GLY A 19 21.03 68.74 19.89
CA GLY A 19 20.45 68.90 18.56
C GLY A 19 21.22 68.13 17.49
N LEU A 20 22.57 68.22 17.53
CA LEU A 20 23.43 67.48 16.61
C LEU A 20 23.26 65.96 16.76
N GLY A 21 23.18 65.46 18.00
CA GLY A 21 22.93 64.04 18.27
C GLY A 21 21.57 63.56 17.72
N ILE A 22 20.53 64.36 17.88
CA ILE A 22 19.19 64.07 17.35
C ILE A 22 19.22 64.00 15.81
N VAL A 23 19.88 64.96 15.16
CA VAL A 23 20.02 64.97 13.70
C VAL A 23 20.74 63.72 13.20
N ILE A 24 21.86 63.36 13.82
CA ILE A 24 22.63 62.15 13.46
C ILE A 24 21.76 60.89 13.66
N PHE A 25 21.04 60.79 14.78
CA PHE A 25 20.15 59.66 15.05
C PHE A 25 19.03 59.53 14.00
N ILE A 26 18.40 60.65 13.62
CA ILE A 26 17.34 60.64 12.60
C ILE A 26 17.89 60.16 11.26
N ILE A 27 19.07 60.64 10.84
CA ILE A 27 19.72 60.20 9.60
C ILE A 27 19.93 58.69 9.65
N LEU A 28 20.55 58.16 10.70
CA LEU A 28 20.81 56.73 10.85
C LEU A 28 19.54 55.89 10.87
N LYS A 29 18.47 56.39 11.51
CA LYS A 29 17.19 55.69 11.60
C LYS A 29 16.45 55.65 10.26
N VAL A 30 16.58 56.70 9.45
CA VAL A 30 15.96 56.76 8.10
C VAL A 30 16.76 55.97 7.08
N THR A 31 18.10 55.97 7.16
CA THR A 31 18.96 55.17 6.28
C THR A 31 19.07 53.70 6.71
N GLY A 32 18.59 53.37 7.90
CA GLY A 32 18.57 52.00 8.40
C GLY A 32 17.73 51.11 7.48
N PRO A 33 18.26 49.95 7.04
CA PRO A 33 17.50 49.04 6.20
C PRO A 33 16.27 48.57 6.96
N ALA A 34 15.09 48.70 6.34
CA ALA A 34 13.89 48.09 6.87
C ALA A 34 14.09 46.57 6.84
N VAL A 35 14.07 45.94 8.01
CA VAL A 35 14.09 44.48 8.11
C VAL A 35 12.75 44.00 7.56
N GLU A 36 12.75 43.61 6.30
CA GLU A 36 11.62 42.94 5.68
C GLU A 36 11.44 41.61 6.42
N ALA A 37 10.37 41.50 7.19
CA ALA A 37 10.05 40.25 7.87
C ALA A 37 9.86 39.20 6.80
N GLU A 38 10.73 38.18 6.77
CA GLU A 38 10.53 37.03 5.90
C GLU A 38 9.13 36.49 6.18
N PRO A 39 8.23 36.43 5.18
CA PRO A 39 6.92 35.85 5.40
C PRO A 39 7.15 34.41 5.85
N SER A 40 6.56 34.04 6.99
CA SER A 40 6.59 32.66 7.47
C SER A 40 6.02 31.78 6.37
N ALA A 41 6.89 31.10 5.63
CA ALA A 41 6.48 30.19 4.59
C ALA A 41 5.71 29.06 5.27
N GLU A 42 4.45 28.87 4.87
CA GLU A 42 3.62 27.79 5.37
C GLU A 42 4.34 26.46 5.12
N LYS A 43 4.55 25.69 6.19
CA LYS A 43 5.25 24.41 6.10
C LYS A 43 4.33 23.37 5.46
N ILE A 44 4.52 23.15 4.16
CA ILE A 44 3.75 22.14 3.41
C ILE A 44 4.33 20.75 3.70
N TRP A 45 3.46 19.85 4.19
CA TRP A 45 3.78 18.43 4.38
C TRP A 45 3.13 17.62 3.26
N PRO A 46 3.91 16.99 2.37
CA PRO A 46 3.33 16.15 1.33
C PRO A 46 2.70 14.90 1.98
N ILE A 47 1.43 14.65 1.69
CA ILE A 47 0.72 13.44 2.08
C ILE A 47 0.27 12.66 0.85
N SER A 48 0.19 11.34 0.98
CA SER A 48 -0.48 10.50 0.00
C SER A 48 -1.87 10.16 0.53
N ALA A 49 -2.89 10.46 -0.26
CA ALA A 49 -4.28 10.13 0.05
C ALA A 49 -4.89 9.35 -1.10
N MET A 50 -5.72 8.38 -0.79
CA MET A 50 -6.55 7.69 -1.77
C MET A 50 -8.02 7.91 -1.47
N ARG A 51 -8.82 8.05 -2.53
CA ARG A 51 -10.28 8.13 -2.38
C ARG A 51 -10.82 6.73 -2.14
N VAL A 52 -11.47 6.54 -1.00
CA VAL A 52 -12.16 5.27 -0.67
C VAL A 52 -13.54 5.27 -1.30
N SER A 53 -13.92 4.14 -1.88
CA SER A 53 -15.26 3.87 -2.40
C SER A 53 -15.74 2.52 -1.87
N LYS A 54 -17.07 2.39 -1.70
CA LYS A 54 -17.66 1.12 -1.33
C LYS A 54 -17.73 0.21 -2.57
N GLU A 55 -17.16 -0.97 -2.48
CA GLU A 55 -17.23 -2.01 -3.50
C GLU A 55 -17.53 -3.37 -2.87
N ASP A 56 -18.15 -4.26 -3.65
CA ASP A 56 -18.35 -5.65 -3.24
C ASP A 56 -17.06 -6.42 -3.58
N PHE A 57 -16.28 -6.74 -2.57
CA PHE A 57 -15.01 -7.44 -2.72
C PHE A 57 -15.22 -8.97 -2.63
N GLN A 58 -14.97 -9.68 -3.73
CA GLN A 58 -14.99 -11.14 -3.75
C GLN A 58 -13.56 -11.70 -3.66
N PRO A 59 -13.20 -12.41 -2.58
CA PRO A 59 -11.89 -13.02 -2.46
C PRO A 59 -11.74 -14.19 -3.44
N LYS A 60 -10.52 -14.37 -3.96
CA LYS A 60 -10.16 -15.55 -4.74
C LYS A 60 -9.77 -16.69 -3.79
N ILE A 61 -10.57 -17.75 -3.79
CA ILE A 61 -10.32 -18.97 -2.99
C ILE A 61 -9.76 -20.04 -3.94
N ILE A 62 -8.69 -20.71 -3.52
CA ILE A 62 -8.06 -21.81 -4.28
C ILE A 62 -8.27 -23.08 -3.47
N GLU A 63 -8.97 -24.06 -4.05
CA GLU A 63 -9.31 -25.33 -3.42
C GLU A 63 -8.78 -26.51 -4.24
N TYR A 64 -8.59 -27.64 -3.57
CA TYR A 64 -8.11 -28.88 -4.18
C TYR A 64 -9.06 -30.03 -3.83
N GLY A 65 -9.18 -31.00 -4.74
CA GLY A 65 -9.97 -32.20 -4.54
C GLY A 65 -9.49 -33.35 -5.41
N SER A 66 -9.96 -34.56 -5.13
CA SER A 66 -9.72 -35.75 -5.95
C SER A 66 -10.99 -36.15 -6.70
N ILE A 67 -10.82 -36.65 -7.93
CA ILE A 67 -11.93 -37.21 -8.71
C ILE A 67 -11.99 -38.70 -8.39
N VAL A 68 -13.18 -39.16 -7.99
CA VAL A 68 -13.48 -40.57 -7.74
C VAL A 68 -14.58 -41.04 -8.69
N ALA A 69 -14.62 -42.34 -8.99
CA ALA A 69 -15.67 -42.91 -9.83
C ALA A 69 -17.04 -42.75 -9.14
N GLY A 70 -18.02 -42.18 -9.84
CA GLY A 70 -19.38 -42.02 -9.30
C GLY A 70 -20.13 -43.34 -9.11
N ASN A 71 -19.82 -44.34 -9.94
CA ASN A 71 -20.37 -45.69 -9.88
C ASN A 71 -19.23 -46.72 -9.87
N GLN A 72 -19.37 -47.73 -9.02
CA GLN A 72 -18.46 -48.87 -8.96
C GLN A 72 -19.28 -50.16 -9.00
N ALA A 73 -18.88 -51.09 -9.86
CA ALA A 73 -19.47 -52.42 -9.94
C ALA A 73 -18.46 -53.45 -9.42
N ASP A 74 -18.90 -54.27 -8.46
CA ASP A 74 -18.15 -55.44 -7.99
C ASP A 74 -18.75 -56.69 -8.65
N LEU A 75 -17.99 -57.28 -9.58
CA LEU A 75 -18.44 -58.43 -10.37
C LEU A 75 -18.14 -59.73 -9.62
N ARG A 76 -19.20 -60.48 -9.31
CA ARG A 76 -19.11 -61.74 -8.58
C ARG A 76 -19.63 -62.88 -9.43
N SER A 77 -18.94 -64.02 -9.37
CA SER A 77 -19.45 -65.24 -9.99
C SER A 77 -20.71 -65.72 -9.27
N LEU A 78 -21.70 -66.15 -10.04
CA LEU A 78 -22.91 -66.79 -9.54
C LEU A 78 -22.70 -68.26 -9.18
N VAL A 79 -21.60 -68.86 -9.64
CA VAL A 79 -21.27 -70.27 -9.42
C VAL A 79 -19.87 -70.42 -8.86
N SER A 80 -19.66 -71.45 -8.04
CA SER A 80 -18.33 -71.92 -7.70
C SER A 80 -17.82 -72.81 -8.83
N GLY A 81 -16.53 -72.72 -9.15
CA GLY A 81 -15.94 -73.48 -10.24
C GLY A 81 -14.53 -73.02 -10.57
N ARG A 82 -13.85 -73.79 -11.43
CA ARG A 82 -12.50 -73.46 -11.88
C ARG A 82 -12.55 -72.42 -13.00
N ILE A 83 -11.59 -71.49 -12.98
CA ILE A 83 -11.36 -70.56 -14.09
C ILE A 83 -10.77 -71.34 -15.28
N VAL A 84 -11.48 -71.30 -16.41
CA VAL A 84 -11.06 -71.97 -17.66
C VAL A 84 -10.64 -70.99 -18.75
N ASN A 85 -11.09 -69.74 -18.67
CA ASN A 85 -10.74 -68.69 -19.62
C ASN A 85 -10.62 -67.35 -18.90
N VAL A 86 -9.70 -66.50 -19.38
CA VAL A 86 -9.53 -65.13 -18.93
C VAL A 86 -9.59 -64.23 -20.16
N GLY A 87 -10.44 -63.20 -20.12
CA GLY A 87 -10.57 -62.26 -21.21
C GLY A 87 -9.30 -61.46 -21.44
N GLU A 88 -9.00 -61.16 -22.71
CA GLU A 88 -7.80 -60.41 -23.10
C GLU A 88 -7.74 -58.99 -22.51
N ARG A 89 -8.91 -58.41 -22.20
CA ARG A 89 -9.07 -57.06 -21.64
C ARG A 89 -9.11 -57.04 -20.12
N LEU A 90 -8.82 -58.16 -19.43
CA LEU A 90 -8.77 -58.19 -17.97
C LEU A 90 -7.39 -57.74 -17.46
N PHE A 91 -7.17 -56.43 -17.42
CA PHE A 91 -6.00 -55.82 -16.81
C PHE A 91 -6.34 -54.43 -16.24
N GLU A 92 -5.47 -53.92 -15.38
CA GLU A 92 -5.71 -52.65 -14.70
C GLU A 92 -5.79 -51.47 -15.68
N GLY A 93 -6.85 -50.67 -15.56
CA GLY A 93 -7.11 -49.53 -16.46
C GLY A 93 -7.72 -49.89 -17.82
N ALA A 94 -8.02 -51.16 -18.08
CA ALA A 94 -8.72 -51.57 -19.30
C ALA A 94 -10.16 -51.01 -19.34
N ILE A 95 -10.59 -50.59 -20.53
CA ILE A 95 -11.99 -50.27 -20.79
C ILE A 95 -12.70 -51.56 -21.18
N ILE A 96 -13.79 -51.91 -20.49
CA ILE A 96 -14.59 -53.10 -20.74
C ILE A 96 -15.97 -52.64 -21.23
N ASN A 97 -16.43 -53.21 -22.34
CA ASN A 97 -17.76 -52.94 -22.88
C ASN A 97 -18.74 -54.04 -22.48
N GLU A 98 -20.03 -53.75 -22.62
CA GLU A 98 -21.07 -54.75 -22.46
C GLU A 98 -20.84 -55.92 -23.43
N GLY A 99 -20.89 -57.15 -22.90
CA GLY A 99 -20.67 -58.38 -23.66
C GLY A 99 -19.22 -58.84 -23.72
N ASP A 100 -18.24 -58.06 -23.24
CA ASP A 100 -16.85 -58.50 -23.17
C ASP A 100 -16.69 -59.66 -22.18
N LEU A 101 -15.95 -60.70 -22.58
CA LEU A 101 -15.58 -61.78 -21.68
C LEU A 101 -14.56 -61.27 -20.67
N ILE A 102 -14.83 -61.48 -19.38
CA ILE A 102 -13.92 -61.12 -18.28
C ILE A 102 -13.27 -62.39 -17.72
N VAL A 103 -14.08 -63.32 -17.21
CA VAL A 103 -13.63 -64.64 -16.72
C VAL A 103 -14.65 -65.70 -17.13
N GLY A 104 -14.17 -66.81 -17.68
CA GLY A 104 -14.97 -68.00 -17.94
C GLY A 104 -14.77 -69.04 -16.83
N ILE A 105 -15.86 -69.52 -16.24
CA ILE A 105 -15.86 -70.46 -15.11
C ILE A 105 -16.57 -71.75 -15.55
N ASP A 106 -15.95 -72.91 -15.29
CA ASP A 106 -16.61 -74.20 -15.47
C ASP A 106 -17.63 -74.44 -14.36
N ARG A 107 -18.86 -74.78 -14.75
CA ARG A 107 -20.01 -74.94 -13.86
C ARG A 107 -20.30 -76.40 -13.48
N HIS A 108 -19.52 -77.35 -14.01
CA HIS A 108 -19.76 -78.80 -13.81
C HIS A 108 -18.75 -79.46 -12.86
N ASP A 109 -17.91 -78.66 -12.20
CA ASP A 109 -17.03 -79.04 -11.08
C ASP A 109 -17.66 -78.53 -9.77
#